data_AF-A0A7Z9SEP7-F1
#
_entry.id   AF-A0A7Z9SEP7-F1
#
_cell.length_a   1.000
_cell.length_b   1.000
_cell.length_c   1.000
_cell.angle_alpha   90.00
_cell.angle_beta   90.00
_cell.angle_gamma   90.00
#
_symmetry.space_group_name_H-M   'P 1'
#
loop_
_entity.id
_entity.type
_entity.pdbx_description
1 polymer ?
#
loop_
_entity_poly.entity_id
_entity_poly.type
_entity_poly.pdbx_seq_one_letter_code
_entity_poly.pdbx_strand_id
1 'polypeptide(L)'
;VDVPRVEPAETKRPAVDLEMQLRRVAPRAGFGFSFVAVLGWGLNRFGIIGSKENYYLQGNFAPVKEIISEDKLEVVGSIPKELSGLYLRNGPNPMGSPNAKKYHWFEGEGMLHGVRIDEGKAIWYRNRLVGGDQLFAGRANTHVISHAKKIYAIVEAGGKPVEIDQELNSLTEEPFYGTLETGFTAHTKLDSETKELHGITYNFPRGSYEAHHVVVGKDGRVNRADLLPLSSGTMLHECAITENYVLVFDLSITFSFLKLGTGYFPFSWNNDHQARIGLLNRKTNDGVVKWFNIDPCYFFHTVNAYEDPQGNVIVDAMRYQRTFDEDGNGPFTEFPPLLTRWTLNLSNGNAYEQQLDDQPAEFPRIHPNLNGQFNQFGYSLGTGSQQ
;
A
#
# COMPACT_ATOMS: atom_id res chain seq x y z
N VAL A 1 -6.72 -39.35 25.89
CA VAL A 1 -5.98 -38.77 27.02
C VAL A 1 -6.37 -37.31 27.06
N ASP A 2 -7.34 -36.99 27.91
CA ASP A 2 -7.92 -35.67 28.05
C ASP A 2 -6.89 -34.68 28.60
N VAL A 3 -6.75 -33.53 27.94
CA VAL A 3 -5.91 -32.42 28.38
C VAL A 3 -6.84 -31.34 28.95
N PRO A 4 -6.74 -30.94 30.23
CA PRO A 4 -7.63 -29.93 30.80
C PRO A 4 -7.33 -28.54 30.28
N ARG A 5 -8.40 -27.79 29.97
CA ARG A 5 -8.40 -26.38 29.60
C ARG A 5 -8.07 -25.53 30.84
N VAL A 6 -7.03 -24.71 30.78
CA VAL A 6 -6.67 -23.75 31.84
C VAL A 6 -7.38 -22.43 31.55
N GLU A 7 -8.26 -21.99 32.44
CA GLU A 7 -8.85 -20.65 32.42
C GLU A 7 -7.87 -19.61 33.00
N PRO A 8 -7.79 -18.39 32.43
CA PRO A 8 -6.94 -17.35 32.97
C PRO A 8 -7.55 -16.68 34.21
N ALA A 9 -6.73 -16.54 35.25
CA ALA A 9 -7.09 -15.90 36.51
C ALA A 9 -7.30 -14.38 36.36
N GLU A 10 -8.46 -13.89 36.82
CA GLU A 10 -8.75 -12.47 37.00
C GLU A 10 -7.87 -11.86 38.11
N THR A 11 -6.91 -11.02 37.75
CA THR A 11 -6.25 -10.12 38.71
C THR A 11 -6.97 -8.78 38.77
N LYS A 12 -7.72 -8.57 39.84
CA LYS A 12 -8.28 -7.27 40.25
C LYS A 12 -7.15 -6.26 40.48
N ARG A 13 -7.16 -5.14 39.75
CA ARG A 13 -6.36 -3.94 40.09
C ARG A 13 -7.22 -2.98 40.92
N PRO A 14 -6.76 -2.47 42.07
CA PRO A 14 -7.48 -1.45 42.81
C PRO A 14 -7.31 -0.09 42.14
N ALA A 15 -8.43 0.61 41.95
CA ALA A 15 -8.48 2.02 41.60
C ALA A 15 -7.91 2.86 42.75
N VAL A 16 -7.01 3.79 42.43
CA VAL A 16 -6.56 4.83 43.35
C VAL A 16 -6.96 6.17 42.74
N ASP A 17 -7.95 6.78 43.37
CA ASP A 17 -8.32 8.18 43.26
C ASP A 17 -7.11 9.10 43.47
N LEU A 18 -6.91 10.05 42.56
CA LEU A 18 -6.19 11.27 42.88
C LEU A 18 -6.82 12.47 42.18
N GLU A 19 -7.96 12.90 42.73
CA GLU A 19 -8.59 14.19 42.44
C GLU A 19 -8.17 15.19 43.55
N MET A 20 -7.30 16.15 43.22
CA MET A 20 -6.95 17.34 44.04
C MET A 20 -5.94 18.18 43.23
N GLN A 21 -6.01 19.49 43.02
CA GLN A 21 -6.86 20.59 43.46
C GLN A 21 -6.73 21.72 42.41
N LEU A 22 -7.83 22.28 41.91
CA LEU A 22 -7.83 23.66 41.40
C LEU A 22 -9.15 24.34 41.78
N ARG A 23 -9.12 25.15 42.85
CA ARG A 23 -10.17 26.12 43.19
C ARG A 23 -9.54 27.47 43.48
N ARG A 24 -9.98 28.49 42.74
CA ARG A 24 -10.05 29.94 43.01
C ARG A 24 -10.22 30.62 41.64
N VAL A 25 -11.20 31.46 41.29
CA VAL A 25 -12.31 32.19 41.94
C VAL A 25 -13.34 32.48 40.82
N ALA A 26 -14.64 32.47 41.11
CA ALA A 26 -15.70 32.99 40.23
C ALA A 26 -16.09 34.43 40.62
N PRO A 27 -16.69 35.22 39.71
CA PRO A 27 -18.12 35.46 39.90
C PRO A 27 -18.97 35.46 38.60
N ARG A 28 -20.06 34.68 38.69
CA ARG A 28 -21.43 34.83 38.15
C ARG A 28 -21.67 35.73 36.91
N ALA A 29 -22.20 35.10 35.87
CA ALA A 29 -23.44 35.54 35.21
C ALA A 29 -24.11 34.31 34.56
N GLY A 30 -25.37 34.05 34.91
CA GLY A 30 -26.11 32.87 34.48
C GLY A 30 -26.65 33.01 33.05
N PHE A 31 -26.54 31.92 32.30
CA PHE A 31 -27.43 31.57 31.18
C PHE A 31 -27.54 30.04 31.13
N GLY A 32 -28.72 29.57 30.74
CA GLY A 32 -29.31 28.30 31.16
C GLY A 32 -28.62 27.02 30.66
N PHE A 33 -28.65 26.01 31.54
CA PHE A 33 -28.14 24.66 31.36
C PHE A 33 -28.86 23.82 30.28
N SER A 34 -29.81 24.39 29.53
CA SER A 34 -30.56 23.67 28.48
C SER A 34 -30.06 23.92 27.05
N PHE A 35 -29.07 24.81 26.84
CA PHE A 35 -28.47 25.05 25.51
C PHE A 35 -27.17 24.25 25.26
N VAL A 36 -26.47 23.86 26.34
CA VAL A 36 -25.20 23.11 26.26
C VAL A 36 -25.41 21.65 25.88
N ALA A 37 -26.54 21.05 26.25
CA ALA A 37 -26.87 19.68 25.86
C ALA A 37 -27.19 19.54 24.36
N VAL A 38 -27.80 20.57 23.73
CA VAL A 38 -28.13 20.56 22.29
C VAL A 38 -26.88 20.83 21.43
N LEU A 39 -25.95 21.69 21.89
CA LEU A 39 -24.63 21.83 21.24
C LEU A 39 -23.74 20.60 21.45
N GLY A 40 -23.78 19.96 22.61
CA GLY A 40 -23.00 18.75 22.90
C GLY A 40 -23.39 17.56 22.01
N TRP A 41 -24.69 17.44 21.69
CA TRP A 41 -25.18 16.41 20.77
C TRP A 41 -24.88 16.74 19.30
N GLY A 42 -24.90 18.03 18.92
CA GLY A 42 -24.53 18.49 17.58
C GLY A 42 -23.02 18.42 17.30
N LEU A 43 -22.17 18.80 18.26
CA LEU A 43 -20.71 18.84 18.09
C LEU A 43 -20.04 17.47 18.07
N ASN A 44 -20.67 16.44 18.66
CA ASN A 44 -20.16 15.08 18.58
C ASN A 44 -20.40 14.45 17.19
N ARG A 45 -21.41 14.93 16.45
CA ARG A 45 -21.60 14.61 15.03
C ARG A 45 -20.55 15.27 14.11
N PHE A 46 -19.82 16.28 14.61
CA PHE A 46 -18.77 17.01 13.86
C PHE A 46 -17.34 16.78 14.39
N GLY A 47 -17.14 15.89 15.38
CA GLY A 47 -15.81 15.49 15.85
C GLY A 47 -14.95 16.63 16.43
N ILE A 48 -15.55 17.56 17.18
CA ILE A 48 -14.86 18.76 17.69
C ILE A 48 -14.33 18.61 19.13
N ILE A 49 -14.83 17.67 19.95
CA ILE A 49 -14.29 17.46 21.31
C ILE A 49 -14.28 15.95 21.62
N GLY A 50 -13.06 15.41 21.78
CA GLY A 50 -12.78 13.98 21.89
C GLY A 50 -12.16 13.47 20.60
N SER A 51 -10.84 13.54 20.47
CA SER A 51 -10.15 12.95 19.33
C SER A 51 -10.43 11.45 19.33
N LYS A 52 -11.18 10.95 18.34
CA LYS A 52 -11.14 9.53 18.02
C LYS A 52 -9.67 9.22 17.76
N GLU A 53 -9.08 8.42 18.64
CA GLU A 53 -7.70 7.98 18.53
C GLU A 53 -7.50 7.34 17.14
N ASN A 54 -6.45 7.75 16.40
CA ASN A 54 -6.23 7.30 15.02
C ASN A 54 -5.86 5.83 15.02
N TYR A 55 -6.66 5.00 14.35
CA TYR A 55 -6.46 3.55 14.29
C TYR A 55 -5.05 3.16 13.83
N TYR A 56 -4.48 3.90 12.87
CA TYR A 56 -3.17 3.63 12.27
C TYR A 56 -1.98 4.14 13.10
N LEU A 57 -2.20 4.62 14.32
CA LEU A 57 -1.14 5.03 15.25
C LEU A 57 -1.14 4.20 16.53
N GLN A 58 -1.84 3.08 16.55
CA GLN A 58 -2.06 2.25 17.74
C GLN A 58 -1.74 0.79 17.50
N GLY A 59 -1.48 0.04 18.58
CA GLY A 59 -1.24 -1.40 18.53
C GLY A 59 -0.15 -1.77 17.51
N ASN A 60 -0.47 -2.69 16.61
CA ASN A 60 0.46 -3.15 15.57
C ASN A 60 0.71 -2.11 14.44
N PHE A 61 -0.03 -1.00 14.44
CA PHE A 61 0.19 0.14 13.53
C PHE A 61 0.98 1.28 14.20
N ALA A 62 1.22 1.21 15.52
CA ALA A 62 2.02 2.22 16.19
C ALA A 62 3.46 2.24 15.66
N PRO A 63 4.10 3.41 15.59
CA PRO A 63 5.47 3.50 15.09
C PRO A 63 6.44 2.72 15.98
N VAL A 64 7.32 1.96 15.35
CA VAL A 64 8.47 1.33 15.99
C VAL A 64 9.55 2.39 16.18
N LYS A 65 9.82 2.74 17.44
CA LYS A 65 10.80 3.78 17.80
C LYS A 65 12.22 3.26 17.93
N GLU A 66 12.37 1.95 18.13
CA GLU A 66 13.66 1.32 18.38
C GLU A 66 14.32 0.93 17.05
N ILE A 67 15.62 1.21 16.93
CA ILE A 67 16.46 0.74 15.82
C ILE A 67 17.35 -0.37 16.39
N ILE A 68 17.17 -1.59 15.88
CA ILE A 68 17.71 -2.82 16.44
C ILE A 68 18.59 -3.52 15.40
N SER A 69 19.66 -4.13 15.88
CA SER A 69 20.41 -5.15 15.15
C SER A 69 20.66 -6.31 16.09
N GLU A 70 20.15 -7.48 15.75
CA GLU A 70 20.26 -8.69 16.57
C GLU A 70 20.85 -9.82 15.73
N ASP A 71 21.85 -10.51 16.26
CA ASP A 71 22.54 -11.64 15.63
C ASP A 71 22.22 -12.99 16.30
N LYS A 72 21.53 -12.96 17.44
CA LYS A 72 21.08 -14.13 18.19
C LYS A 72 19.57 -14.20 18.20
N LEU A 73 19.03 -14.80 17.16
CA LEU A 73 17.59 -15.05 17.02
C LEU A 73 17.23 -16.42 17.56
N GLU A 74 16.20 -16.47 18.40
CA GLU A 74 15.58 -17.72 18.81
C GLU A 74 14.82 -18.34 17.63
N VAL A 75 15.09 -19.62 17.35
CA VAL A 75 14.39 -20.39 16.33
C VAL A 75 13.67 -21.54 17.03
N VAL A 76 12.33 -21.54 16.94
CA VAL A 76 11.50 -22.66 17.36
C VAL A 76 11.19 -23.53 16.15
N GLY A 77 11.59 -24.80 16.19
CA GLY A 77 11.50 -25.73 15.05
C GLY A 77 12.82 -25.80 14.26
N SER A 78 12.72 -25.97 12.94
CA SER A 78 13.88 -26.07 12.05
C SER A 78 13.70 -25.27 10.77
N ILE A 79 14.68 -24.43 10.43
CA ILE A 79 14.71 -23.73 9.14
C ILE A 79 15.30 -24.68 8.08
N PRO A 80 14.67 -24.86 6.92
CA PRO A 80 15.23 -25.65 5.82
C PRO A 80 16.60 -25.13 5.37
N LYS A 81 17.57 -26.03 5.16
CA LYS A 81 18.96 -25.66 4.86
C LYS A 81 19.14 -25.03 3.48
N GLU A 82 18.23 -25.33 2.57
CA GLU A 82 18.17 -24.81 1.21
C GLU A 82 17.69 -23.36 1.14
N LEU A 83 17.07 -22.83 2.21
CA LEU A 83 16.69 -21.41 2.25
C LEU A 83 17.92 -20.57 2.56
N SER A 84 18.37 -19.82 1.55
CA SER A 84 19.41 -18.82 1.69
C SER A 84 18.98 -17.52 1.03
N GLY A 85 18.90 -16.46 1.83
CA GLY A 85 18.55 -15.14 1.33
C GLY A 85 18.18 -14.16 2.41
N LEU A 86 17.72 -12.99 1.96
CA LEU A 86 17.29 -11.88 2.80
C LEU A 86 15.80 -11.65 2.57
N TYR A 87 14.99 -11.87 3.61
CA TYR A 87 13.58 -11.49 3.60
C TYR A 87 13.47 -10.03 4.04
N LEU A 88 12.83 -9.19 3.24
CA LEU A 88 12.61 -7.77 3.54
C LEU A 88 11.14 -7.42 3.53
N ARG A 89 10.79 -6.53 4.44
CA ARG A 89 9.50 -5.84 4.47
C ARG A 89 9.76 -4.35 4.64
N ASN A 90 8.97 -3.54 3.94
CA ASN A 90 8.93 -2.09 4.08
C ASN A 90 7.58 -1.68 4.66
N GLY A 91 7.51 -0.48 5.22
CA GLY A 91 6.27 0.12 5.68
C GLY A 91 6.46 1.56 6.18
N PRO A 92 5.35 2.33 6.23
CA PRO A 92 5.33 3.63 6.89
C PRO A 92 5.54 3.47 8.40
N ASN A 93 6.43 4.28 8.95
CA ASN A 93 6.78 4.29 10.36
C ASN A 93 7.02 5.74 10.82
N PRO A 94 5.96 6.49 11.19
CA PRO A 94 6.07 7.90 11.54
C PRO A 94 6.88 8.08 12.84
N MET A 95 8.14 8.48 12.72
CA MET A 95 9.05 8.63 13.88
C MET A 95 8.77 9.90 14.69
N GLY A 96 8.16 10.90 14.04
CA GLY A 96 7.77 12.17 14.66
C GLY A 96 6.48 12.07 15.48
N SER A 97 5.83 13.22 15.65
CA SER A 97 4.49 13.33 16.27
C SER A 97 3.47 13.70 15.19
N PRO A 98 2.93 12.71 14.45
CA PRO A 98 1.96 12.98 13.40
C PRO A 98 0.69 13.61 13.97
N ASN A 99 -0.01 14.42 13.17
CA ASN A 99 -1.31 14.93 13.54
C ASN A 99 -2.33 13.78 13.51
N ALA A 100 -2.62 13.19 14.67
CA ALA A 100 -3.50 12.02 14.77
C ALA A 100 -4.85 12.21 14.06
N LYS A 101 -5.43 13.43 14.03
CA LYS A 101 -6.72 13.66 13.36
C LYS A 101 -6.65 13.49 11.83
N LYS A 102 -5.49 13.74 11.22
CA LYS A 102 -5.32 13.78 9.76
C LYS A 102 -4.32 12.76 9.24
N TYR A 103 -3.66 12.04 10.13
CA TYR A 103 -2.62 11.08 9.77
C TYR A 103 -3.22 9.98 8.89
N HIS A 104 -2.66 9.85 7.69
CA HIS A 104 -3.02 8.78 6.77
C HIS A 104 -2.04 7.61 6.90
N TRP A 105 -2.52 6.38 6.83
CA TRP A 105 -1.70 5.18 7.02
C TRP A 105 -0.50 5.09 6.07
N PHE A 106 -0.64 5.59 4.85
CA PHE A 106 0.45 5.62 3.85
C PHE A 106 1.52 6.69 4.14
N GLU A 107 1.30 7.59 5.10
CA GLU A 107 2.26 8.63 5.46
C GLU A 107 3.23 8.15 6.54
N GLY A 108 4.43 8.74 6.56
CA GLY A 108 5.47 8.42 7.52
C GLY A 108 6.75 7.97 6.83
N GLU A 109 7.82 7.92 7.62
CA GLU A 109 9.12 7.49 7.11
C GLU A 109 9.10 6.01 6.71
N GLY A 110 9.86 5.61 5.70
CA GLY A 110 10.04 4.21 5.35
C GLY A 110 10.91 3.51 6.38
N MET A 111 10.45 2.38 6.92
CA MET A 111 11.28 1.51 7.76
C MET A 111 11.34 0.12 7.16
N LEU A 112 12.56 -0.31 6.85
CA LEU A 112 12.84 -1.67 6.43
C LEU A 112 13.00 -2.55 7.66
N HIS A 113 12.45 -3.76 7.58
CA HIS A 113 12.71 -4.87 8.49
C HIS A 113 13.27 -6.02 7.67
N GLY A 114 14.40 -6.58 8.08
CA GLY A 114 15.06 -7.67 7.38
C GLY A 114 15.45 -8.82 8.28
N VAL A 115 15.33 -10.03 7.74
CA VAL A 115 15.83 -11.27 8.34
C VAL A 115 16.71 -11.98 7.33
N ARG A 116 18.00 -12.15 7.65
CA ARG A 116 18.92 -12.95 6.84
C ARG A 116 18.87 -14.40 7.30
N ILE A 117 18.60 -15.31 6.37
CA ILE A 117 18.55 -16.75 6.63
C ILE A 117 19.60 -17.43 5.77
N ASP A 118 20.41 -18.31 6.33
CA ASP A 118 21.38 -19.12 5.58
C ASP A 118 21.64 -20.48 6.26
N GLU A 119 21.81 -21.53 5.47
CA GLU A 119 22.16 -22.89 5.93
C GLU A 119 21.34 -23.39 7.14
N GLY A 120 20.04 -23.06 7.19
CA GLY A 120 19.15 -23.46 8.28
C GLY A 120 19.27 -22.61 9.55
N LYS A 121 19.85 -21.41 9.47
CA LYS A 121 20.00 -20.46 10.58
C LYS A 121 19.37 -19.11 10.24
N ALA A 122 18.75 -18.47 11.22
CA ALA A 122 18.44 -17.05 11.16
C ALA A 122 19.69 -16.28 11.63
N ILE A 123 20.39 -15.65 10.70
CA ILE A 123 21.71 -15.05 10.91
C ILE A 123 21.60 -13.72 11.63
N TRP A 124 20.64 -12.88 11.23
CA TRP A 124 20.37 -11.62 11.90
C TRP A 124 18.97 -11.09 11.59
N TYR A 125 18.48 -10.23 12.49
CA TYR A 125 17.36 -9.33 12.29
C TYR A 125 17.83 -7.88 12.41
N ARG A 126 17.33 -7.01 11.52
CA ARG A 126 17.59 -5.56 11.59
C ARG A 126 16.37 -4.79 11.14
N ASN A 127 16.17 -3.61 11.73
CA ASN A 127 15.36 -2.57 11.13
C ASN A 127 16.17 -1.29 10.89
N ARG A 128 15.87 -0.58 9.81
CA ARG A 128 16.52 0.68 9.42
C ARG A 128 15.50 1.63 8.81
N LEU A 129 15.63 2.92 9.14
CA LEU A 129 14.95 3.96 8.39
C LEU A 129 15.56 4.08 7.00
N VAL A 130 14.72 4.14 5.99
CA VAL A 130 15.12 4.47 4.62
C VAL A 130 15.54 5.94 4.59
N GLY A 131 16.61 6.27 3.87
CA GLY A 131 17.17 7.63 3.78
C GLY A 131 18.03 8.07 4.98
N GLY A 132 18.00 7.37 6.12
CA GLY A 132 18.76 7.73 7.32
C GLY A 132 18.45 9.16 7.79
N ASP A 133 19.50 9.98 8.00
CA ASP A 133 19.38 11.38 8.43
C ASP A 133 19.01 12.36 7.29
N GLN A 134 18.83 11.87 6.06
CA GLN A 134 18.51 12.73 4.93
C GLN A 134 17.05 13.16 4.98
N LEU A 135 16.82 14.43 5.35
CA LEU A 135 15.52 15.08 5.14
C LEU A 135 15.11 14.87 3.67
N PHE A 136 13.92 14.32 3.46
CA PHE A 136 13.28 14.05 2.15
C PHE A 136 13.60 12.72 1.44
N ALA A 137 14.68 12.00 1.74
CA ALA A 137 14.87 10.61 1.25
C ALA A 137 14.03 9.59 2.04
N GLY A 138 13.53 10.01 3.21
CA GLY A 138 12.89 9.14 4.18
C GLY A 138 11.50 8.59 3.84
N ARG A 139 10.94 8.83 2.64
CA ARG A 139 9.54 8.45 2.34
C ARG A 139 9.36 7.20 1.49
N ALA A 140 10.44 6.54 1.07
CA ALA A 140 10.36 5.29 0.33
C ALA A 140 9.84 4.14 1.22
N ASN A 141 8.53 4.11 1.46
CA ASN A 141 7.89 3.38 2.57
C ASN A 141 6.88 2.31 2.13
N THR A 142 6.62 2.16 0.81
CA THR A 142 5.51 1.34 0.33
C THR A 142 5.95 -0.10 0.06
N HIS A 143 7.09 -0.28 -0.62
CA HIS A 143 7.57 -1.61 -0.98
C HIS A 143 9.10 -1.66 -1.04
N VAL A 144 9.63 -2.87 -1.12
CA VAL A 144 11.06 -3.16 -1.30
C VAL A 144 11.18 -4.27 -2.33
N ILE A 145 12.00 -4.04 -3.36
CA ILE A 145 12.16 -4.96 -4.48
C ILE A 145 13.64 -5.27 -4.72
N SER A 146 13.91 -6.38 -5.38
CA SER A 146 15.24 -6.69 -5.92
C SER A 146 15.19 -6.73 -7.44
N HIS A 147 16.12 -6.04 -8.10
CA HIS A 147 16.26 -6.10 -9.55
C HIS A 147 17.73 -5.92 -9.95
N ALA A 148 18.20 -6.67 -10.95
CA ALA A 148 19.60 -6.63 -11.40
C ALA A 148 20.64 -6.72 -10.26
N LYS A 149 20.37 -7.56 -9.25
CA LYS A 149 21.19 -7.76 -8.02
C LYS A 149 21.28 -6.57 -7.07
N LYS A 150 20.49 -5.51 -7.29
CA LYS A 150 20.33 -4.38 -6.37
C LYS A 150 19.00 -4.49 -5.63
N ILE A 151 18.91 -3.87 -4.46
CA ILE A 151 17.70 -3.78 -3.65
C ILE A 151 17.24 -2.33 -3.65
N TYR A 152 15.95 -2.09 -3.79
CA TYR A 152 15.37 -0.75 -3.83
C TYR A 152 14.19 -0.65 -2.88
N ALA A 153 14.22 0.34 -1.99
CA ALA A 153 13.03 0.82 -1.31
C ALA A 153 12.31 1.82 -2.22
N ILE A 154 11.00 1.67 -2.37
CA ILE A 154 10.18 2.41 -3.33
C ILE A 154 8.88 2.92 -2.71
N VAL A 155 8.34 4.00 -3.26
CA VAL A 155 7.09 4.65 -2.84
C VAL A 155 6.27 5.06 -4.06
N GLU A 156 4.97 5.17 -3.85
CA GLU A 156 4.00 5.68 -4.82
C GLU A 156 4.25 7.16 -5.19
N ALA A 157 3.52 7.63 -6.21
CA ALA A 157 3.41 9.03 -6.62
C ALA A 157 4.72 9.66 -7.10
N GLY A 158 5.61 8.83 -7.66
CA GLY A 158 6.76 9.28 -8.42
C GLY A 158 7.97 9.67 -7.58
N GLY A 159 8.04 9.27 -6.32
CA GLY A 159 9.28 9.35 -5.55
C GLY A 159 10.38 8.52 -6.22
N LYS A 160 11.62 9.02 -6.21
CA LYS A 160 12.76 8.22 -6.67
C LYS A 160 13.01 7.06 -5.71
N PRO A 161 13.33 5.85 -6.21
CA PRO A 161 13.78 4.75 -5.37
C PRO A 161 15.03 5.08 -4.57
N VAL A 162 15.19 4.44 -3.42
CA VAL A 162 16.43 4.46 -2.62
C VAL A 162 17.08 3.09 -2.73
N GLU A 163 18.33 3.04 -3.18
CA GLU A 163 19.08 1.79 -3.23
C GLU A 163 19.50 1.36 -1.81
N ILE A 164 19.42 0.06 -1.53
CA ILE A 164 19.65 -0.52 -0.21
C ILE A 164 20.70 -1.62 -0.33
N ASP A 165 21.64 -1.68 0.62
CA ASP A 165 22.60 -2.78 0.70
C ASP A 165 22.04 -4.01 1.45
N GLN A 166 22.82 -5.09 1.52
CA GLN A 166 22.39 -6.31 2.22
C GLN A 166 22.26 -6.12 3.75
N GLU A 167 22.82 -5.06 4.31
CA GLU A 167 22.79 -4.73 5.75
C GLU A 167 21.69 -3.70 6.09
N LEU A 168 20.90 -3.32 5.08
CA LEU A 168 19.77 -2.40 5.07
C LEU A 168 20.15 -0.92 5.16
N ASN A 169 21.39 -0.57 4.85
CA ASN A 169 21.81 0.81 4.77
C ASN A 169 21.28 1.44 3.48
N SER A 170 20.82 2.67 3.58
CA SER A 170 20.46 3.47 2.41
C SER A 170 21.71 3.97 1.73
N LEU A 171 21.82 3.67 0.45
CA LEU A 171 22.90 4.13 -0.41
C LEU A 171 22.57 5.52 -0.98
N THR A 172 23.60 6.24 -1.40
CA THR A 172 23.48 7.64 -1.85
C THR A 172 23.50 7.79 -3.37
N GLU A 173 23.81 6.70 -4.05
CA GLU A 173 23.87 6.58 -5.48
C GLU A 173 22.49 6.77 -6.11
N GLU A 174 22.44 7.41 -7.28
CA GLU A 174 21.21 7.53 -8.04
C GLU A 174 20.69 6.13 -8.43
N PRO A 175 19.38 5.88 -8.24
CA PRO A 175 18.80 4.57 -8.56
C PRO A 175 18.89 4.27 -10.04
N PHE A 176 18.84 2.98 -10.39
CA PHE A 176 18.91 2.49 -11.77
C PHE A 176 20.08 3.07 -12.58
N TYR A 177 21.24 3.24 -11.94
CA TYR A 177 22.44 3.82 -12.54
C TYR A 177 22.23 5.26 -13.09
N GLY A 178 21.30 6.02 -12.50
CA GLY A 178 20.99 7.39 -12.90
C GLY A 178 20.20 7.54 -14.20
N THR A 179 19.59 6.45 -14.71
CA THR A 179 18.83 6.47 -15.97
C THR A 179 17.34 6.79 -15.79
N LEU A 180 16.86 6.94 -14.55
CA LEU A 180 15.48 7.31 -14.27
C LEU A 180 15.28 8.83 -14.32
N GLU A 181 14.60 9.31 -15.36
CA GLU A 181 14.30 10.74 -15.56
C GLU A 181 12.92 11.17 -15.04
N THR A 182 12.03 10.20 -14.76
CA THR A 182 10.67 10.42 -14.26
C THR A 182 10.54 9.99 -12.79
N GLY A 183 9.30 9.99 -12.27
CA GLY A 183 9.02 9.28 -11.01
C GLY A 183 9.03 7.76 -11.17
N PHE A 184 8.96 7.02 -10.06
CA PHE A 184 8.79 5.58 -10.07
C PHE A 184 7.56 5.13 -9.28
N THR A 185 7.15 3.88 -9.50
CA THR A 185 6.02 3.25 -8.82
C THR A 185 6.47 2.33 -7.69
N ALA A 186 5.61 2.14 -6.69
CA ALA A 186 5.82 1.14 -5.64
C ALA A 186 5.48 -0.29 -6.09
N HIS A 187 4.75 -0.43 -7.20
CA HIS A 187 4.25 -1.71 -7.67
C HIS A 187 4.73 -2.00 -9.08
N THR A 188 5.73 -2.87 -9.15
CA THR A 188 6.34 -3.30 -10.40
C THR A 188 6.10 -4.78 -10.64
N LYS A 189 6.05 -5.18 -11.91
CA LYS A 189 5.87 -6.56 -12.33
C LYS A 189 7.09 -7.02 -13.13
N LEU A 190 7.71 -8.10 -12.67
CA LEU A 190 8.83 -8.75 -13.35
C LEU A 190 8.29 -9.67 -14.44
N ASP A 191 8.72 -9.44 -15.68
CA ASP A 191 8.60 -10.41 -16.74
C ASP A 191 9.71 -11.46 -16.58
N SER A 192 9.31 -12.72 -16.38
CA SER A 192 10.24 -13.80 -16.09
C SER A 192 11.01 -14.28 -17.33
N GLU A 193 10.53 -14.00 -18.54
CA GLU A 193 11.18 -14.36 -19.79
C GLU A 193 12.23 -13.32 -20.17
N THR A 194 11.83 -12.05 -20.23
CA THR A 194 12.72 -10.95 -20.66
C THR A 194 13.62 -10.45 -19.53
N LYS A 195 13.23 -10.71 -18.27
CA LYS A 195 13.81 -10.11 -17.06
C LYS A 195 13.68 -8.59 -17.05
N GLU A 196 12.68 -8.04 -17.73
CA GLU A 196 12.31 -6.63 -17.63
C GLU A 196 11.36 -6.43 -16.46
N LEU A 197 11.50 -5.28 -15.79
CA LEU A 197 10.63 -4.85 -14.72
C LEU A 197 9.74 -3.73 -15.25
N HIS A 198 8.42 -3.95 -15.25
CA HIS A 198 7.45 -2.97 -15.73
C HIS A 198 6.77 -2.27 -14.56
N GLY A 199 6.52 -0.98 -14.69
CA GLY A 199 5.76 -0.20 -13.74
C GLY A 199 4.89 0.84 -14.43
N ILE A 200 3.71 1.10 -13.88
CA ILE A 200 2.93 2.29 -14.19
C ILE A 200 3.08 3.26 -13.02
N THR A 201 3.56 4.46 -13.30
CA THR A 201 3.78 5.51 -12.30
C THR A 201 2.98 6.74 -12.67
N TYR A 202 2.66 7.56 -11.68
CA TYR A 202 2.18 8.91 -11.88
C TYR A 202 2.94 9.89 -10.99
N ASN A 203 2.97 11.15 -11.39
CA ASN A 203 3.50 12.25 -10.60
C ASN A 203 2.83 13.58 -11.00
N PHE A 204 3.20 14.67 -10.33
CA PHE A 204 2.66 16.01 -10.58
C PHE A 204 3.75 17.04 -10.96
N PRO A 205 4.54 16.81 -12.02
CA PRO A 205 5.57 17.75 -12.44
C PRO A 205 4.93 19.11 -12.73
N ARG A 206 5.43 20.15 -12.06
CA ARG A 206 4.91 21.53 -12.19
C ARG A 206 3.40 21.64 -11.87
N GLY A 207 2.85 20.70 -11.08
CA GLY A 207 1.44 20.67 -10.68
C GLY A 207 0.48 20.01 -11.67
N SER A 208 0.98 19.44 -12.78
CA SER A 208 0.16 18.72 -13.76
C SER A 208 0.29 17.21 -13.58
N TYR A 209 -0.83 16.49 -13.58
CA TYR A 209 -0.83 15.03 -13.51
C TYR A 209 -0.22 14.44 -14.77
N GLU A 210 0.80 13.61 -14.61
CA GLU A 210 1.40 12.82 -15.69
C GLU A 210 1.52 11.37 -15.25
N ALA A 211 1.19 10.43 -16.15
CA ALA A 211 1.33 9.00 -15.94
C ALA A 211 2.29 8.40 -16.97
N HIS A 212 3.16 7.48 -16.56
CA HIS A 212 4.17 6.88 -17.42
C HIS A 212 4.20 5.36 -17.29
N HIS A 213 4.48 4.67 -18.40
CA HIS A 213 4.94 3.29 -18.40
C HIS A 213 6.46 3.26 -18.35
N VAL A 214 7.01 2.81 -17.23
CA VAL A 214 8.46 2.69 -17.01
C VAL A 214 8.89 1.24 -17.16
N VAL A 215 9.98 1.02 -17.91
CA VAL A 215 10.58 -0.31 -18.12
C VAL A 215 12.04 -0.29 -17.70
N VAL A 216 12.38 -1.09 -16.69
CA VAL A 216 13.76 -1.30 -16.25
C VAL A 216 14.27 -2.60 -16.86
N GLY A 217 15.35 -2.51 -17.64
CA GLY A 217 15.99 -3.66 -18.27
C GLY A 217 16.64 -4.60 -17.27
N LYS A 218 16.97 -5.80 -17.71
CA LYS A 218 17.68 -6.82 -16.91
C LYS A 218 19.05 -6.38 -16.39
N ASP A 219 19.63 -5.35 -16.97
CA ASP A 219 20.89 -4.73 -16.57
C ASP A 219 20.70 -3.65 -15.47
N GLY A 220 19.46 -3.41 -15.06
CA GLY A 220 19.09 -2.47 -14.01
C GLY A 220 18.97 -1.01 -14.46
N ARG A 221 19.00 -0.73 -15.77
CA ARG A 221 18.78 0.61 -16.33
C ARG A 221 17.34 0.79 -16.79
N VAL A 222 16.81 2.00 -16.64
CA VAL A 222 15.55 2.40 -17.26
C VAL A 222 15.81 2.50 -18.76
N ASN A 223 15.20 1.59 -19.52
CA ASN A 223 15.30 1.56 -20.98
C ASN A 223 14.23 2.44 -21.63
N ARG A 224 13.12 2.65 -20.93
CA ARG A 224 11.94 3.34 -21.45
C ARG A 224 11.11 3.96 -20.34
N ALA A 225 10.55 5.13 -20.62
CA ALA A 225 9.59 5.84 -19.78
C ALA A 225 8.60 6.58 -20.69
N ASP A 226 7.54 5.89 -21.11
CA ASP A 226 6.58 6.43 -22.08
C ASP A 226 5.44 7.16 -21.37
N LEU A 227 5.15 8.39 -21.79
CA LEU A 227 4.00 9.14 -21.31
C LEU A 227 2.69 8.48 -21.77
N LEU A 228 1.78 8.24 -20.84
CA LEU A 228 0.46 7.69 -21.11
C LEU A 228 -0.56 8.79 -21.37
N PRO A 229 -1.49 8.61 -22.32
CA PRO A 229 -2.59 9.55 -22.57
C PRO A 229 -3.68 9.42 -21.51
N LEU A 230 -3.34 9.69 -20.24
CA LEU A 230 -4.22 9.58 -19.09
C LEU A 230 -4.20 10.86 -18.26
N SER A 231 -5.35 11.53 -18.17
CA SER A 231 -5.52 12.81 -17.46
C SER A 231 -6.55 12.76 -16.34
N SER A 232 -7.04 11.58 -15.97
CA SER A 232 -8.09 11.40 -14.97
C SER A 232 -7.68 11.80 -13.55
N GLY A 233 -6.37 11.92 -13.28
CA GLY A 233 -5.88 12.17 -11.93
C GLY A 233 -6.10 10.99 -10.99
N THR A 234 -6.30 9.79 -11.52
CA THR A 234 -6.50 8.57 -10.72
C THR A 234 -5.25 8.19 -9.93
N MET A 235 -5.43 7.58 -8.76
CA MET A 235 -4.35 6.99 -7.98
C MET A 235 -3.93 5.66 -8.64
N LEU A 236 -2.89 5.69 -9.48
CA LEU A 236 -2.33 4.48 -10.12
C LEU A 236 -1.41 3.76 -9.12
N HIS A 237 -2.01 3.04 -8.18
CA HIS A 237 -1.27 2.31 -7.14
C HIS A 237 -0.54 1.08 -7.68
N GLU A 238 -1.18 0.38 -8.63
CA GLU A 238 -0.77 -0.94 -9.08
C GLU A 238 -0.87 -1.02 -10.60
N CYS A 239 -0.16 -2.00 -11.18
CA CYS A 239 -0.35 -2.40 -12.56
C CYS A 239 -0.42 -3.92 -12.67
N ALA A 240 -0.60 -4.43 -13.87
CA ALA A 240 -0.35 -5.83 -14.15
C ALA A 240 0.32 -5.95 -15.52
N ILE A 241 0.89 -7.11 -15.79
CA ILE A 241 1.35 -7.48 -17.13
C ILE A 241 0.64 -8.75 -17.54
N THR A 242 0.59 -8.99 -18.84
CA THR A 242 0.36 -10.30 -19.47
C THR A 242 1.50 -10.55 -20.46
N GLU A 243 1.39 -11.60 -21.27
CA GLU A 243 2.32 -11.81 -22.39
C GLU A 243 2.44 -10.54 -23.26
N ASN A 244 1.30 -9.98 -23.70
CA ASN A 244 1.23 -8.91 -24.69
C ASN A 244 0.91 -7.53 -24.12
N TYR A 245 0.38 -7.43 -22.91
CA TYR A 245 -0.14 -6.16 -22.37
C TYR A 245 0.53 -5.74 -21.08
N VAL A 246 0.62 -4.43 -20.87
CA VAL A 246 0.68 -3.82 -19.55
C VAL A 246 -0.71 -3.24 -19.27
N LEU A 247 -1.22 -3.51 -18.08
CA LEU A 247 -2.54 -3.08 -17.65
C LEU A 247 -2.45 -1.76 -16.89
N VAL A 248 -3.34 -0.83 -17.23
CA VAL A 248 -3.49 0.47 -16.58
C VAL A 248 -4.84 0.49 -15.87
N PHE A 249 -4.84 0.72 -14.56
CA PHE A 249 -6.07 0.70 -13.76
C PHE A 249 -6.54 2.12 -13.46
N ASP A 250 -7.47 2.63 -14.27
CA ASP A 250 -8.06 3.96 -14.10
C ASP A 250 -9.35 3.84 -13.27
N LEU A 251 -9.19 3.80 -11.94
CA LEU A 251 -10.22 3.42 -10.98
C LEU A 251 -10.82 4.63 -10.23
N SER A 252 -11.81 4.39 -9.38
CA SER A 252 -12.67 5.41 -8.76
C SER A 252 -12.02 6.30 -7.68
N ILE A 253 -10.74 6.13 -7.36
CA ILE A 253 -10.02 7.06 -6.47
C ILE A 253 -9.23 8.04 -7.33
N THR A 254 -9.59 9.32 -7.26
CA THR A 254 -8.91 10.40 -8.00
C THR A 254 -8.41 11.50 -7.07
N PHE A 255 -7.50 12.31 -7.59
CA PHE A 255 -6.96 13.46 -6.88
C PHE A 255 -8.07 14.44 -6.47
N SER A 256 -8.00 14.93 -5.23
CA SER A 256 -9.01 15.80 -4.63
C SER A 256 -8.39 17.09 -4.12
N PHE A 257 -8.66 18.19 -4.83
CA PHE A 257 -8.22 19.53 -4.43
C PHE A 257 -8.79 19.95 -3.06
N LEU A 258 -10.00 19.48 -2.71
CA LEU A 258 -10.61 19.72 -1.40
C LEU A 258 -9.81 19.05 -0.27
N LYS A 259 -9.42 17.78 -0.44
CA LYS A 259 -8.60 17.06 0.54
C LYS A 259 -7.22 17.70 0.66
N LEU A 260 -6.59 18.05 -0.46
CA LEU A 260 -5.31 18.76 -0.49
C LEU A 260 -5.40 20.08 0.31
N GLY A 261 -6.39 20.92 0.03
CA GLY A 261 -6.56 22.23 0.67
C GLY A 261 -6.88 22.15 2.18
N THR A 262 -7.41 21.02 2.64
CA THR A 262 -7.71 20.76 4.06
C THR A 262 -6.59 20.01 4.78
N GLY A 263 -5.52 19.63 4.07
CA GLY A 263 -4.36 18.93 4.62
C GLY A 263 -4.62 17.45 4.97
N TYR A 264 -5.60 16.82 4.33
CA TYR A 264 -5.77 15.36 4.33
C TYR A 264 -5.03 14.74 3.15
N PHE A 265 -4.88 13.42 3.15
CA PHE A 265 -4.38 12.66 2.01
C PHE A 265 -5.15 13.04 0.73
N PRO A 266 -4.48 13.45 -0.36
CA PRO A 266 -5.09 14.21 -1.44
C PRO A 266 -5.83 13.35 -2.48
N PHE A 267 -6.28 12.16 -2.09
CA PHE A 267 -7.04 11.24 -2.92
C PHE A 267 -8.34 10.87 -2.21
N SER A 268 -9.42 10.78 -2.98
CA SER A 268 -10.72 10.37 -2.46
C SER A 268 -11.51 9.62 -3.51
N TRP A 269 -12.50 8.85 -3.06
CA TRP A 269 -13.51 8.29 -3.94
C TRP A 269 -14.19 9.39 -4.78
N ASN A 270 -14.39 9.11 -6.06
CA ASN A 270 -15.01 10.00 -7.02
C ASN A 270 -16.16 9.27 -7.74
N ASN A 271 -17.40 9.63 -7.37
CA ASN A 271 -18.60 9.03 -7.96
C ASN A 271 -18.82 9.41 -9.43
N ASP A 272 -18.20 10.49 -9.91
CA ASP A 272 -18.35 10.97 -11.28
C ASP A 272 -17.30 10.35 -12.23
N HIS A 273 -16.37 9.55 -11.71
CA HIS A 273 -15.32 8.92 -12.49
C HIS A 273 -15.70 7.50 -12.93
N GLN A 274 -15.65 7.25 -14.24
CA GLN A 274 -15.86 5.92 -14.83
C GLN A 274 -14.64 5.04 -14.60
N ALA A 275 -14.78 4.04 -13.72
CA ALA A 275 -13.76 3.01 -13.54
C ALA A 275 -13.58 2.19 -14.82
N ARG A 276 -12.32 1.92 -15.18
CA ARG A 276 -11.97 1.16 -16.38
C ARG A 276 -10.59 0.52 -16.30
N ILE A 277 -10.42 -0.59 -17.00
CA ILE A 277 -9.13 -1.27 -17.17
C ILE A 277 -8.62 -1.03 -18.59
N GLY A 278 -7.39 -0.55 -18.70
CA GLY A 278 -6.72 -0.24 -19.96
C GLY A 278 -5.70 -1.30 -20.33
N LEU A 279 -5.69 -1.72 -21.60
CA LEU A 279 -4.66 -2.59 -22.16
C LEU A 279 -3.74 -1.76 -23.05
N LEU A 280 -2.48 -1.61 -22.63
CA LEU A 280 -1.40 -1.05 -23.45
C LEU A 280 -0.57 -2.20 -24.02
N ASN A 281 -0.46 -2.30 -25.34
CA ASN A 281 0.35 -3.35 -25.96
C ASN A 281 1.84 -3.05 -25.74
N ARG A 282 2.50 -3.90 -24.94
CA ARG A 282 3.90 -3.68 -24.56
C ARG A 282 4.91 -4.16 -25.60
N LYS A 283 4.45 -4.85 -26.66
CA LYS A 283 5.26 -5.36 -27.76
C LYS A 283 5.29 -4.39 -28.95
N THR A 284 4.17 -3.76 -29.28
CA THR A 284 4.09 -2.76 -30.37
C THR A 284 4.53 -1.37 -29.90
N ASN A 285 4.27 -1.04 -28.64
CA ASN A 285 4.54 0.26 -28.03
C ASN A 285 3.97 1.45 -28.83
N ASP A 286 2.78 1.27 -29.40
CA ASP A 286 2.08 2.30 -30.19
C ASP A 286 1.44 3.41 -29.34
N GLY A 287 1.51 3.30 -28.01
CA GLY A 287 0.96 4.27 -27.06
C GLY A 287 -0.58 4.27 -26.98
N VAL A 288 -1.25 3.33 -27.66
CA VAL A 288 -2.71 3.26 -27.68
C VAL A 288 -3.20 2.33 -26.56
N VAL A 289 -4.02 2.88 -25.68
CA VAL A 289 -4.65 2.11 -24.60
C VAL A 289 -6.07 1.72 -25.02
N LYS A 290 -6.35 0.41 -25.04
CA LYS A 290 -7.72 -0.12 -25.23
C LYS A 290 -8.43 -0.21 -23.88
N TRP A 291 -9.49 0.56 -23.71
CA TRP A 291 -10.21 0.67 -22.44
C TRP A 291 -11.43 -0.24 -22.38
N PHE A 292 -11.67 -0.80 -21.20
CA PHE A 292 -12.84 -1.58 -20.85
C PHE A 292 -13.49 -0.96 -19.61
N ASN A 293 -14.73 -0.48 -19.75
CA ASN A 293 -15.47 0.06 -18.62
C ASN A 293 -15.85 -1.07 -17.66
N ILE A 294 -15.72 -0.81 -16.36
CA ILE A 294 -16.15 -1.69 -15.28
C ILE A 294 -17.03 -0.91 -14.30
N ASP A 295 -17.73 -1.61 -13.41
CA ASP A 295 -18.47 -0.95 -12.35
C ASP A 295 -17.53 -0.18 -11.40
N PRO A 296 -17.98 0.91 -10.76
CA PRO A 296 -17.16 1.68 -9.82
C PRO A 296 -16.58 0.78 -8.73
N CYS A 297 -15.25 0.79 -8.61
CA CYS A 297 -14.51 0.05 -7.61
C CYS A 297 -13.12 0.67 -7.40
N TYR A 298 -12.42 0.16 -6.39
CA TYR A 298 -10.97 0.32 -6.29
C TYR A 298 -10.35 -1.02 -5.92
N PHE A 299 -9.11 -1.27 -6.34
CA PHE A 299 -8.31 -2.35 -5.80
C PHE A 299 -6.87 -1.86 -5.69
N PHE A 300 -6.27 -2.11 -4.52
CA PHE A 300 -4.86 -1.83 -4.34
C PHE A 300 -4.05 -2.89 -5.07
N HIS A 301 -4.28 -4.18 -4.82
CA HIS A 301 -3.39 -5.21 -5.35
C HIS A 301 -4.07 -6.17 -6.31
N THR A 302 -3.38 -6.43 -7.41
CA THR A 302 -3.66 -7.55 -8.30
C THR A 302 -3.05 -8.83 -7.72
N VAL A 303 -3.80 -9.94 -7.80
CA VAL A 303 -3.23 -11.27 -7.63
C VAL A 303 -2.36 -11.58 -8.84
N ASN A 304 -2.94 -11.49 -10.04
CA ASN A 304 -2.24 -11.64 -11.31
C ASN A 304 -3.12 -11.17 -12.49
N ALA A 305 -2.54 -11.12 -13.68
CA ALA A 305 -3.26 -11.08 -14.94
C ALA A 305 -2.64 -12.05 -15.96
N TYR A 306 -3.43 -12.55 -16.90
CA TYR A 306 -2.93 -13.41 -18.00
C TYR A 306 -3.88 -13.37 -19.20
N GLU A 307 -3.45 -13.91 -20.32
CA GLU A 307 -4.27 -14.09 -21.53
C GLU A 307 -4.78 -15.53 -21.61
N ASP A 308 -6.09 -15.70 -21.77
CA ASP A 308 -6.69 -17.03 -21.94
C ASP A 308 -6.52 -17.53 -23.41
N PRO A 309 -6.76 -18.83 -23.69
CA PRO A 309 -6.63 -19.36 -25.04
C PRO A 309 -7.63 -18.81 -26.07
N GLN A 310 -8.65 -18.06 -25.63
CA GLN A 310 -9.60 -17.36 -26.50
C GLN A 310 -9.12 -15.93 -26.83
N GLY A 311 -8.01 -15.48 -26.24
CA GLY A 311 -7.45 -14.15 -26.41
C GLY A 311 -8.12 -13.09 -25.53
N ASN A 312 -8.88 -13.48 -24.50
CA ASN A 312 -9.34 -12.54 -23.48
C ASN A 312 -8.24 -12.28 -22.46
N VAL A 313 -8.26 -11.10 -21.85
CA VAL A 313 -7.38 -10.79 -20.72
C VAL A 313 -8.13 -11.03 -19.41
N ILE A 314 -7.56 -11.87 -18.56
CA ILE A 314 -8.07 -12.19 -17.23
C ILE A 314 -7.29 -11.38 -16.19
N VAL A 315 -8.00 -10.75 -15.26
CA VAL A 315 -7.41 -9.96 -14.17
C VAL A 315 -8.03 -10.41 -12.85
N ASP A 316 -7.22 -10.86 -11.91
CA ASP A 316 -7.65 -11.18 -10.55
C ASP A 316 -7.11 -10.11 -9.60
N ALA A 317 -7.97 -9.47 -8.81
CA ALA A 317 -7.57 -8.45 -7.84
C ALA A 317 -8.43 -8.45 -6.58
N MET A 318 -7.92 -7.80 -5.54
CA MET A 318 -8.60 -7.61 -4.26
C MET A 318 -9.48 -6.36 -4.31
N ARG A 319 -10.75 -6.57 -4.69
CA ARG A 319 -11.72 -5.51 -5.00
C ARG A 319 -12.35 -4.93 -3.74
N TYR A 320 -12.24 -3.63 -3.58
CA TYR A 320 -13.02 -2.83 -2.64
C TYR A 320 -14.26 -2.32 -3.36
N GLN A 321 -15.43 -2.54 -2.75
CA GLN A 321 -16.64 -1.88 -3.19
C GLN A 321 -16.54 -0.37 -3.03
N ARG A 322 -15.92 0.09 -1.93
CA ARG A 322 -15.65 1.51 -1.66
C ARG A 322 -14.52 1.66 -0.65
N THR A 323 -13.73 2.72 -0.79
CA THR A 323 -12.67 3.11 0.15
C THR A 323 -12.30 4.57 -0.11
N PHE A 324 -11.73 5.25 0.90
CA PHE A 324 -11.36 6.68 0.84
C PHE A 324 -12.54 7.61 0.53
N ASP A 325 -13.74 7.23 0.93
CA ASP A 325 -14.94 8.02 0.74
C ASP A 325 -15.25 8.81 2.01
N GLU A 326 -15.52 8.10 3.09
CA GLU A 326 -15.84 8.68 4.40
C GLU A 326 -14.59 8.78 5.28
N ASP A 327 -13.75 7.73 5.29
CA ASP A 327 -12.53 7.71 6.09
C ASP A 327 -11.34 8.24 5.29
N GLY A 328 -10.80 9.37 5.75
CA GLY A 328 -9.63 10.01 5.15
C GLY A 328 -8.29 9.57 5.75
N ASN A 329 -8.26 8.56 6.63
CA ASN A 329 -7.05 8.12 7.31
C ASN A 329 -6.45 6.83 6.72
N GLY A 330 -7.18 6.04 5.93
CA GLY A 330 -6.61 4.84 5.30
C GLY A 330 -7.64 3.80 4.88
N PRO A 331 -7.18 2.68 4.28
CA PRO A 331 -8.02 1.61 3.73
C PRO A 331 -8.50 0.63 4.81
N PHE A 332 -9.37 -0.33 4.46
CA PHE A 332 -9.89 -1.37 5.37
C PHE A 332 -10.91 -0.92 6.44
N THR A 333 -11.31 0.35 6.47
CA THR A 333 -12.27 0.85 7.47
C THR A 333 -13.71 0.96 6.95
N GLU A 334 -13.92 0.93 5.63
CA GLU A 334 -15.23 1.06 5.00
C GLU A 334 -15.77 -0.29 4.51
N PHE A 335 -15.17 -0.84 3.44
CA PHE A 335 -15.54 -2.14 2.87
C PHE A 335 -14.32 -3.05 2.80
N PRO A 336 -14.49 -4.37 3.05
CA PRO A 336 -13.41 -5.31 2.91
C PRO A 336 -13.04 -5.55 1.43
N PRO A 337 -11.77 -5.86 1.14
CA PRO A 337 -11.37 -6.38 -0.17
C PRO A 337 -11.86 -7.81 -0.39
N LEU A 338 -12.42 -8.09 -1.57
CA LEU A 338 -12.86 -9.42 -1.96
C LEU A 338 -12.20 -9.83 -3.28
N LEU A 339 -11.76 -11.09 -3.36
CA LEU A 339 -11.13 -11.63 -4.56
C LEU A 339 -12.12 -11.62 -5.73
N THR A 340 -11.82 -10.82 -6.75
CA THR A 340 -12.68 -10.62 -7.92
C THR A 340 -11.88 -10.78 -9.20
N ARG A 341 -12.50 -11.42 -10.18
CA ARG A 341 -12.00 -11.61 -11.53
C ARG A 341 -12.71 -10.70 -12.50
N TRP A 342 -11.95 -10.06 -13.38
CA TRP A 342 -12.45 -9.45 -14.61
C TRP A 342 -11.99 -10.24 -15.82
N THR A 343 -12.91 -10.54 -16.72
CA THR A 343 -12.63 -11.08 -18.06
C THR A 343 -12.84 -9.97 -19.08
N LEU A 344 -11.76 -9.49 -19.68
CA LEU A 344 -11.78 -8.44 -20.71
C LEU A 344 -11.85 -9.11 -22.09
N ASN A 345 -13.02 -9.05 -22.72
CA ASN A 345 -13.25 -9.72 -23.99
C ASN A 345 -12.84 -8.82 -25.16
N LEU A 346 -11.72 -9.15 -25.79
CA LEU A 346 -11.17 -8.32 -26.86
C LEU A 346 -12.04 -8.27 -28.12
N SER A 347 -12.85 -9.31 -28.36
CA SER A 347 -13.67 -9.44 -29.57
C SER A 347 -14.89 -8.52 -29.56
N ASN A 348 -15.51 -8.30 -28.40
CA ASN A 348 -16.70 -7.46 -28.27
C ASN A 348 -16.46 -6.15 -27.49
N GLY A 349 -15.31 -6.01 -26.83
CA GLY A 349 -14.94 -4.80 -26.09
C GLY A 349 -15.54 -4.67 -24.69
N ASN A 350 -16.15 -5.73 -24.16
CA ASN A 350 -16.80 -5.72 -22.84
C ASN A 350 -15.90 -6.33 -21.75
N ALA A 351 -16.11 -5.89 -20.51
CA ALA A 351 -15.57 -6.53 -19.31
C ALA A 351 -16.69 -7.27 -18.56
N TYR A 352 -16.35 -8.42 -17.98
CA TYR A 352 -17.26 -9.22 -17.15
C TYR A 352 -16.63 -9.42 -15.78
N GLU A 353 -17.34 -9.05 -14.73
CA GLU A 353 -16.90 -9.16 -13.34
C GLU A 353 -17.48 -10.43 -12.68
N GLN A 354 -16.65 -11.13 -11.91
CA GLN A 354 -17.04 -12.28 -11.11
C GLN A 354 -16.27 -12.28 -9.77
N GLN A 355 -16.99 -12.17 -8.65
CA GLN A 355 -16.39 -12.43 -7.34
C GLN A 355 -16.07 -13.94 -7.23
N LEU A 356 -14.83 -14.28 -6.89
CA LEU A 356 -14.35 -15.65 -6.80
C LEU A 356 -14.41 -16.21 -5.37
N ASP A 357 -14.33 -15.32 -4.37
CA ASP A 357 -14.28 -15.68 -2.95
C ASP A 357 -15.05 -14.64 -2.12
N ASP A 358 -15.71 -15.06 -1.05
CA ASP A 358 -16.42 -14.20 -0.10
C ASP A 358 -15.63 -13.96 1.19
N GLN A 359 -14.47 -14.59 1.36
CA GLN A 359 -13.56 -14.33 2.46
C GLN A 359 -12.72 -13.06 2.21
N PRO A 360 -12.78 -12.05 3.10
CA PRO A 360 -11.93 -10.87 3.00
C PRO A 360 -10.43 -11.18 3.05
N ALA A 361 -9.69 -10.69 2.06
CA ALA A 361 -8.25 -10.92 1.97
C ALA A 361 -7.53 -9.79 1.22
N GLU A 362 -6.26 -9.58 1.55
CA GLU A 362 -5.41 -8.59 0.89
C GLU A 362 -3.95 -9.07 0.79
N PHE A 363 -3.07 -8.24 0.23
CA PHE A 363 -1.65 -8.48 0.05
C PHE A 363 -1.36 -9.78 -0.71
N PRO A 364 -2.00 -9.98 -1.89
CA PRO A 364 -1.80 -11.18 -2.65
C PRO A 364 -0.36 -11.31 -3.16
N ARG A 365 0.09 -12.56 -3.26
CA ARG A 365 1.37 -12.97 -3.82
C ARG A 365 1.20 -14.25 -4.62
N ILE A 366 1.90 -14.31 -5.74
CA ILE A 366 2.07 -15.51 -6.54
C ILE A 366 3.55 -15.85 -6.63
N HIS A 367 3.88 -17.00 -7.22
CA HIS A 367 5.27 -17.27 -7.57
C HIS A 367 5.76 -16.19 -8.56
N PRO A 368 6.86 -15.45 -8.29
CA PRO A 368 7.26 -14.29 -9.09
C PRO A 368 7.47 -14.56 -10.59
N ASN A 369 7.89 -15.78 -10.95
CA ASN A 369 8.05 -16.17 -12.36
C ASN A 369 6.74 -16.31 -13.13
N LEU A 370 5.58 -16.32 -12.45
CA LEU A 370 4.26 -16.46 -13.06
C LEU A 370 3.54 -15.12 -13.24
N ASN A 371 4.18 -13.99 -12.93
CA ASN A 371 3.63 -12.68 -13.26
C ASN A 371 3.32 -12.60 -14.76
N GLY A 372 2.08 -12.28 -15.10
CA GLY A 372 1.62 -12.21 -16.49
C GLY A 372 1.33 -13.54 -17.17
N GLN A 373 1.49 -14.65 -16.44
CA GLN A 373 1.19 -16.00 -16.91
C GLN A 373 0.07 -16.61 -16.08
N PHE A 374 -0.56 -17.67 -16.59
CA PHE A 374 -1.51 -18.42 -15.79
C PHE A 374 -0.85 -18.94 -14.50
N ASN A 375 -1.54 -18.73 -13.37
CA ASN A 375 -1.16 -19.30 -12.08
C ASN A 375 -2.33 -20.09 -11.51
N GLN A 376 -2.04 -21.31 -11.03
CA GLN A 376 -3.02 -22.12 -10.32
C GLN A 376 -3.18 -21.69 -8.86
N PHE A 377 -2.11 -21.19 -8.24
CA PHE A 377 -2.06 -20.84 -6.82
C PHE A 377 -1.68 -19.37 -6.62
N GLY A 378 -2.29 -18.77 -5.60
CA GLY A 378 -1.94 -17.48 -5.03
C GLY A 378 -2.10 -17.55 -3.51
N TYR A 379 -1.41 -16.67 -2.80
CA TYR A 379 -1.42 -16.57 -1.35
C TYR A 379 -1.81 -15.16 -0.96
N SER A 380 -2.68 -14.99 0.02
CA SER A 380 -3.12 -13.70 0.52
C SER A 380 -3.23 -13.73 2.05
N LEU A 381 -3.24 -12.55 2.66
CA LEU A 381 -3.50 -12.39 4.08
C LEU A 381 -5.00 -12.18 4.27
N GLY A 382 -5.66 -13.12 4.94
CA GLY A 382 -7.04 -12.93 5.38
C GLY A 382 -7.12 -11.75 6.33
N THR A 383 -8.03 -10.80 6.09
CA THR A 383 -8.16 -9.59 6.93
C THR A 383 -9.01 -9.85 8.19
N GLY A 384 -9.28 -11.12 8.50
CA GLY A 384 -10.16 -11.58 9.57
C GLY A 384 -11.64 -11.49 9.18
N SER A 385 -12.47 -12.34 9.78
CA SER A 385 -13.91 -12.11 9.85
C SER A 385 -14.16 -11.06 10.94
N GLN A 386 -15.02 -10.06 10.71
CA GLN A 386 -15.65 -9.37 11.83
C GLN A 386 -16.37 -10.44 12.67
N GLN A 387 -15.85 -10.75 13.86
CA GLN A 387 -16.60 -11.42 14.92
C GLN A 387 -17.10 -10.36 15.89
#